data_AF-A0A0V1MGJ9-F1
#
_entry.id   AF-A0A0V1MGJ9-F1
#
_cell.length_a   1.000
_cell.length_b   1.000
_cell.length_c   1.000
_cell.angle_alpha   90.00
_cell.angle_beta   90.00
_cell.angle_gamma   90.00
#
_symmetry.space_group_name_H-M   'P 1'
#
loop_
_entity.id
_entity.type
_entity.pdbx_description
1 polymer ?
#
loop_
_entity_poly.entity_id
_entity_poly.type
_entity_poly.pdbx_seq_one_letter_code
_entity_poly.pdbx_strand_id
1 'polypeptide(L)'
;MVTPWTRLDRVKAQVNVAASPSPSLVPPQNLEKDEFGLPTLRYDPVLVEAAKTDVQAWSVVQVRQFIEKLGFSKEAEHFERKAIDGRALLLLGVNDYLDSLQVNAGPALKIYRRICTLRGMISGNP
;
A
#
# COMPACT_ATOMS: atom_id res chain seq x y z
N MET A 1 5.71 -50.63 63.44
CA MET A 1 4.99 -49.33 63.44
C MET A 1 5.26 -48.64 62.12
N VAL A 2 4.19 -48.42 61.35
CA VAL A 2 3.91 -47.26 60.48
C VAL A 2 5.08 -46.34 60.02
N THR A 3 5.43 -46.44 58.72
CA THR A 3 5.58 -45.40 57.66
C THR A 3 6.18 -43.98 57.97
N PRO A 4 6.59 -43.15 56.97
CA PRO A 4 7.42 -43.42 55.78
C PRO A 4 8.20 -42.17 55.18
N TRP A 5 8.80 -42.36 53.98
CA TRP A 5 9.03 -41.41 52.85
C TRP A 5 9.69 -40.02 53.08
N THR A 6 10.86 -39.81 52.47
CA THR A 6 11.28 -38.51 51.89
C THR A 6 12.13 -38.72 50.63
N ARG A 7 11.45 -38.82 49.48
CA ARG A 7 12.01 -38.49 48.16
C ARG A 7 11.35 -37.19 47.74
N LEU A 8 12.06 -36.08 47.85
CA LEU A 8 11.53 -34.76 47.52
C LEU A 8 12.35 -34.16 46.36
N ASP A 9 12.08 -34.64 45.15
CA ASP A 9 12.27 -33.83 43.94
C ASP A 9 10.90 -33.68 43.29
N ARG A 10 10.08 -32.83 43.91
CA ARG A 10 8.85 -32.31 43.30
C ARG A 10 9.27 -31.20 42.36
N VAL A 11 9.48 -31.55 41.09
CA VAL A 11 9.48 -30.59 39.98
C VAL A 11 8.16 -29.80 40.02
N LYS A 12 8.28 -28.47 40.12
CA LYS A 12 7.14 -27.56 40.10
C LYS A 12 6.49 -27.61 38.71
N ALA A 13 5.32 -28.24 38.64
CA ALA A 13 4.37 -27.93 37.59
C ALA A 13 3.81 -26.52 37.85
N GLN A 14 4.24 -25.55 37.04
CA GLN A 14 3.53 -24.28 36.91
C GLN A 14 3.13 -24.15 35.44
N VAL A 15 1.86 -24.44 35.17
CA VAL A 15 1.21 -24.13 33.91
C VAL A 15 1.03 -22.62 33.89
N ASN A 16 1.99 -21.91 33.28
CA ASN A 16 1.81 -20.53 32.89
C ASN A 16 1.21 -20.52 31.47
N VAL A 17 -0.10 -20.29 31.40
CA VAL A 17 -0.77 -19.85 30.19
C VAL A 17 -0.29 -18.41 29.92
N ALA A 18 0.76 -18.28 29.13
CA ALA A 18 1.20 -17.01 28.57
C ALA A 18 1.01 -17.10 27.06
N ALA A 19 0.09 -16.27 26.57
CA ALA A 19 -0.30 -16.18 25.18
C ALA A 19 0.91 -16.12 24.24
N SER A 20 0.88 -16.92 23.19
CA SER A 20 1.82 -16.83 22.07
C SER A 20 1.77 -15.41 21.50
N PRO A 21 2.89 -14.68 21.37
CA PRO A 21 2.90 -13.54 20.47
C PRO A 21 2.83 -14.11 19.06
N SER A 22 1.73 -13.84 18.36
CA SER A 22 1.66 -14.05 16.91
C SER A 22 2.88 -13.38 16.27
N PRO A 23 3.62 -14.03 15.36
CA PRO A 23 4.66 -13.35 14.62
C PRO A 23 3.97 -12.38 13.66
N SER A 24 3.90 -11.12 14.06
CA SER A 24 3.48 -10.04 13.17
C SER A 24 4.47 -10.01 12.00
N LEU A 25 4.05 -10.50 10.83
CA LEU A 25 4.81 -10.50 9.57
C LEU A 25 5.03 -9.09 9.00
N VAL A 26 4.91 -8.04 9.81
CA VAL A 26 5.22 -6.67 9.39
C VAL A 26 6.73 -6.47 9.53
N PRO A 27 7.46 -6.20 8.44
CA PRO A 27 8.84 -5.78 8.52
C PRO A 27 8.94 -4.53 9.42
N PRO A 28 10.08 -4.31 10.11
CA PRO A 28 10.29 -3.08 10.85
C PRO A 28 10.08 -1.90 9.90
N GLN A 29 9.26 -0.94 10.33
CA GLN A 29 8.83 0.25 9.60
C GLN A 29 9.97 1.27 9.42
N ASN A 30 11.20 0.79 9.17
CA ASN A 30 12.32 1.63 8.84
C ASN A 30 11.92 2.44 7.60
N LEU A 31 11.98 3.76 7.78
CA LEU A 31 11.43 4.84 6.95
C LEU A 31 11.94 4.76 5.50
N GLU A 32 11.50 3.77 4.73
CA GLU A 32 11.74 3.70 3.30
C GLU A 32 11.13 4.97 2.71
N LYS A 33 12.00 5.80 2.15
CA LYS A 33 11.59 7.03 1.47
C LYS A 33 11.42 6.73 0.00
N ASP A 34 10.42 7.33 -0.62
CA ASP A 34 10.29 7.32 -2.06
C ASP A 34 11.24 8.34 -2.72
N GLU A 35 11.16 8.45 -4.05
CA GLU A 35 11.94 9.39 -4.86
C GLU A 35 11.75 10.87 -4.45
N PHE A 36 10.69 11.19 -3.69
CA PHE A 36 10.41 12.54 -3.20
C PHE A 36 10.96 12.77 -1.77
N GLY A 37 11.68 11.79 -1.20
CA GLY A 37 12.19 11.86 0.17
C GLY A 37 11.09 11.74 1.24
N LEU A 38 9.89 11.31 0.85
CA LEU A 38 8.72 11.17 1.71
C LEU A 38 8.49 9.68 2.07
N PRO A 39 7.76 9.37 3.15
CA PRO A 39 7.47 7.98 3.51
C PRO A 39 6.81 7.22 2.36
N THR A 40 7.37 6.06 1.98
CA THR A 40 6.94 5.28 0.82
C THR A 40 5.43 4.97 0.85
N LEU A 41 4.80 5.03 -0.32
CA LEU A 41 3.38 4.69 -0.51
C LEU A 41 3.19 3.24 -0.98
N ARG A 42 4.26 2.43 -1.09
CA ARG A 42 4.17 1.06 -1.61
C ARG A 42 3.27 0.12 -0.82
N TYR A 43 2.99 0.46 0.44
CA TYR A 43 2.09 -0.29 1.31
C TYR A 43 0.66 0.25 1.30
N ASP A 44 0.35 1.27 0.49
CA ASP A 44 -1.01 1.76 0.31
C ASP A 44 -1.90 0.65 -0.26
N PRO A 45 -3.02 0.28 0.40
CA PRO A 45 -3.84 -0.85 -0.02
C PRO A 45 -4.39 -0.74 -1.44
N VAL A 46 -4.70 0.49 -1.91
CA VAL A 46 -5.23 0.73 -3.25
C VAL A 46 -4.12 0.52 -4.28
N LEU A 47 -2.89 0.97 -3.98
CA LEU A 47 -1.74 0.73 -4.87
C LEU A 47 -1.34 -0.75 -4.89
N VAL A 48 -1.38 -1.44 -3.76
CA VAL A 48 -1.11 -2.87 -3.65
C VAL A 48 -2.12 -3.71 -4.42
N GLU A 49 -3.42 -3.36 -4.38
CA GLU A 49 -4.44 -3.98 -5.23
C GLU A 49 -4.13 -3.74 -6.70
N ALA A 50 -3.96 -2.47 -7.09
CA ALA A 50 -3.71 -2.07 -8.46
C ALA A 50 -2.51 -2.80 -9.09
N ALA A 51 -1.40 -2.89 -8.35
CA ALA A 51 -0.16 -3.52 -8.80
C ALA A 51 -0.29 -5.03 -9.07
N LYS A 52 -1.35 -5.68 -8.57
CA LYS A 52 -1.63 -7.11 -8.85
C LYS A 52 -2.44 -7.32 -10.13
N THR A 53 -2.83 -6.24 -10.81
CA THR A 53 -3.62 -6.28 -12.05
C THR A 53 -2.77 -5.87 -13.24
N ASP A 54 -3.26 -6.11 -14.46
CA ASP A 54 -2.67 -5.54 -15.67
C ASP A 54 -3.15 -4.09 -15.85
N VAL A 55 -2.42 -3.16 -15.23
CA VAL A 55 -2.73 -1.71 -15.28
C VAL A 55 -2.66 -1.19 -16.71
N GLN A 56 -1.81 -1.74 -17.59
CA GLN A 56 -1.75 -1.30 -18.99
C GLN A 56 -3.02 -1.63 -19.78
N ALA A 57 -3.75 -2.67 -19.37
CA ALA A 57 -5.00 -3.08 -19.99
C ALA A 57 -6.24 -2.39 -19.39
N TRP A 58 -6.08 -1.49 -18.41
CA TRP A 58 -7.21 -0.80 -17.81
C TRP A 58 -7.94 0.09 -18.82
N SER A 59 -9.26 -0.04 -18.81
CA SER A 59 -10.17 0.90 -19.46
C SER A 59 -10.22 2.25 -18.73
N VAL A 60 -10.76 3.27 -19.41
CA VAL A 60 -11.04 4.59 -18.83
C VAL A 60 -11.87 4.49 -17.54
N VAL A 61 -12.85 3.56 -17.49
CA VAL A 61 -13.69 3.34 -16.31
C VAL A 61 -12.88 2.80 -15.13
N GLN A 62 -11.95 1.86 -15.38
CA GLN A 62 -11.07 1.33 -14.33
C GLN A 62 -10.11 2.40 -13.80
N VAL A 63 -9.59 3.26 -14.68
CA VAL A 63 -8.78 4.41 -14.26
C VAL A 63 -9.59 5.37 -13.40
N ARG A 64 -10.81 5.74 -13.81
CA ARG A 64 -11.72 6.58 -13.00
C ARG A 64 -11.93 6.00 -11.61
N GLN A 65 -12.31 4.71 -11.53
CA GLN A 65 -12.55 4.02 -10.26
C GLN A 65 -11.32 3.98 -9.38
N PHE A 66 -10.14 3.78 -9.96
CA PHE A 66 -8.88 3.80 -9.23
C PHE A 66 -8.61 5.19 -8.60
N ILE A 67 -8.79 6.27 -9.36
CA ILE A 67 -8.63 7.64 -8.85
C ILE A 67 -9.67 7.96 -7.75
N GLU A 68 -10.91 7.48 -7.89
CA GLU A 68 -11.95 7.58 -6.84
C GLU A 68 -11.54 6.84 -5.55
N LYS A 69 -11.04 5.60 -5.66
CA LYS A 69 -10.56 4.80 -4.52
C LYS A 69 -9.40 5.47 -3.78
N LEU A 70 -8.58 6.25 -4.48
CA LEU A 70 -7.51 7.06 -3.89
C LEU A 70 -8.02 8.32 -3.14
N GLY A 71 -9.33 8.60 -3.20
CA GLY A 71 -9.98 9.72 -2.54
C GLY A 71 -10.10 10.98 -3.39
N PHE A 72 -9.89 10.90 -4.71
CA PHE A 72 -9.87 12.04 -5.63
C PHE A 72 -11.06 12.01 -6.61
N SER A 73 -12.29 11.96 -6.10
CA SER A 73 -13.48 11.78 -6.93
C SER A 73 -13.69 12.90 -7.96
N LYS A 74 -13.36 14.15 -7.63
CA LYS A 74 -13.47 15.28 -8.57
C LYS A 74 -12.49 15.14 -9.73
N GLU A 75 -11.28 14.72 -9.42
CA GLU A 75 -10.21 14.48 -10.37
C GLU A 75 -10.51 13.25 -11.25
N ALA A 76 -11.14 12.21 -10.70
CA ALA A 76 -11.54 11.02 -11.44
C ALA A 76 -12.45 11.35 -12.63
N GLU A 77 -13.40 12.29 -12.47
CA GLU A 77 -14.24 12.74 -13.59
C GLU A 77 -13.42 13.44 -14.68
N HIS A 78 -12.32 14.11 -14.33
CA HIS A 78 -11.44 14.74 -15.32
C HIS A 78 -10.68 13.68 -16.12
N PHE A 79 -10.20 12.64 -15.45
CA PHE A 79 -9.55 11.49 -16.09
C PHE A 79 -10.51 10.79 -17.07
N GLU A 80 -11.77 10.61 -16.68
CA GLU A 80 -12.77 10.02 -17.56
C GLU A 80 -13.09 10.93 -18.76
N ARG A 81 -13.33 12.23 -18.54
CA ARG A 81 -13.60 13.18 -19.63
C ARG A 81 -12.45 13.29 -20.63
N LYS A 82 -11.21 13.15 -20.17
CA LYS A 82 -10.01 13.14 -21.01
C LYS A 82 -9.71 11.77 -21.62
N ALA A 83 -10.58 10.78 -21.39
CA ALA A 83 -10.43 9.41 -21.88
C ALA A 83 -9.05 8.79 -21.53
N ILE A 84 -8.58 9.05 -20.31
CA ILE A 84 -7.31 8.48 -19.83
C ILE A 84 -7.52 7.01 -19.52
N ASP A 85 -6.93 6.14 -20.34
CA ASP A 85 -6.87 4.69 -20.12
C ASP A 85 -5.59 4.29 -19.35
N GLY A 86 -5.41 2.99 -19.11
CA GLY A 86 -4.27 2.46 -18.36
C GLY A 86 -2.92 2.78 -19.00
N ARG A 87 -2.84 2.80 -20.33
CA ARG A 87 -1.60 3.13 -21.05
C ARG A 87 -1.26 4.61 -20.89
N ALA A 88 -2.25 5.48 -21.13
CA ALA A 88 -2.10 6.91 -20.95
C ALA A 88 -1.70 7.23 -19.51
N LEU A 89 -2.37 6.63 -18.52
CA LEU A 89 -2.11 6.82 -17.10
C LEU A 89 -0.63 6.62 -16.72
N LEU A 90 -0.02 5.54 -17.23
CA LEU A 90 1.36 5.18 -16.94
C LEU A 90 2.38 6.03 -17.70
N LEU A 91 1.95 6.73 -18.76
CA LEU A 91 2.77 7.62 -19.57
C LEU A 91 2.66 9.10 -19.17
N LEU A 92 1.63 9.49 -18.42
CA LEU A 92 1.45 10.87 -17.96
C LEU A 92 2.69 11.34 -17.17
N GLY A 93 3.27 12.45 -17.62
CA GLY A 93 4.34 13.16 -16.92
C GLY A 93 3.79 14.22 -15.96
N VAL A 94 4.66 14.78 -15.10
CA VAL A 94 4.27 15.77 -14.09
C VAL A 94 3.51 16.97 -14.68
N ASN A 95 3.91 17.45 -15.86
CA ASN A 95 3.24 18.56 -16.54
C ASN A 95 1.82 18.17 -16.97
N ASP A 96 1.66 16.97 -17.53
CA ASP A 96 0.36 16.46 -17.93
C ASP A 96 -0.58 16.30 -16.73
N TYR A 97 -0.07 15.98 -15.53
CA TYR A 97 -0.89 15.95 -14.31
C TYR A 97 -1.38 17.33 -13.88
N LEU A 98 -0.52 18.33 -13.94
CA LEU A 98 -0.87 19.70 -13.58
C LEU A 98 -1.91 20.28 -14.56
N ASP A 99 -1.78 19.95 -15.85
CA ASP A 99 -2.70 20.39 -16.90
C ASP A 99 -3.98 19.53 -16.99
N SER A 100 -3.89 18.22 -16.68
CA SER A 100 -5.04 17.31 -16.67
C SER A 100 -6.04 17.61 -15.56
N LEU A 101 -5.55 18.10 -14.43
CA LEU A 101 -6.32 18.28 -13.21
C LEU A 101 -6.82 19.70 -12.96
N GLN A 102 -6.65 20.62 -13.92
CA GLN A 102 -7.20 21.97 -13.93
C GLN A 102 -7.40 22.57 -12.50
N VAL A 103 -6.33 23.19 -11.99
CA VAL A 103 -6.37 24.31 -11.02
C VAL A 103 -6.05 24.02 -9.54
N ASN A 104 -5.82 22.77 -9.09
CA ASN A 104 -5.25 22.55 -7.74
C ASN A 104 -3.95 21.74 -7.76
N ALA A 105 -2.81 22.42 -7.52
CA ALA A 105 -1.49 21.78 -7.46
C ALA A 105 -1.39 20.66 -6.39
N GLY A 106 -2.12 20.80 -5.28
CA GLY A 106 -2.09 19.82 -4.17
C GLY A 106 -2.58 18.43 -4.58
N PRO A 107 -3.87 18.26 -4.97
CA PRO A 107 -4.39 16.99 -5.47
C PRO A 107 -3.58 16.44 -6.64
N ALA A 108 -3.15 17.29 -7.57
CA ALA A 108 -2.37 16.87 -8.73
C ALA A 108 -1.05 16.20 -8.34
N LEU A 109 -0.26 16.84 -7.48
CA LEU A 109 0.99 16.27 -7.00
C LEU A 109 0.76 15.00 -6.18
N LYS A 110 -0.33 14.94 -5.40
CA LYS A 110 -0.70 13.76 -4.61
C LYS A 110 -1.07 12.56 -5.49
N ILE A 111 -1.76 12.78 -6.61
CA ILE A 111 -2.08 11.74 -7.58
C ILE A 111 -0.81 11.33 -8.33
N TYR A 112 -0.02 12.27 -8.82
CA TYR A 112 1.23 12.00 -9.52
C TYR A 112 2.15 11.10 -8.70
N ARG A 113 2.38 11.44 -7.43
CA ARG A 113 3.20 10.64 -6.50
C ARG A 113 2.72 9.19 -6.35
N ARG A 114 1.40 8.98 -6.29
CA ARG A 114 0.81 7.64 -6.21
C ARG A 114 1.01 6.84 -7.50
N ILE A 115 0.90 7.50 -8.66
CA ILE A 115 1.13 6.88 -9.95
C ILE A 115 2.60 6.52 -10.16
N CYS A 116 3.54 7.40 -9.76
CA CYS A 116 4.96 7.06 -9.79
C CYS A 116 5.27 5.85 -8.91
N THR A 117 4.68 5.80 -7.71
CA THR A 117 4.79 4.64 -6.81
C THR A 117 4.27 3.37 -7.50
N LEU A 118 3.06 3.41 -8.08
CA LEU A 118 2.46 2.29 -8.80
C LEU A 118 3.34 1.84 -9.98
N ARG A 119 3.87 2.77 -10.77
CA ARG A 119 4.80 2.50 -11.87
C ARG A 119 6.04 1.77 -11.38
N GLY A 120 6.64 2.20 -10.27
CA GLY A 120 7.77 1.51 -9.65
C GLY A 120 7.42 0.08 -9.23
N MET A 121 6.26 -0.11 -8.60
CA MET A 121 5.78 -1.43 -8.15
C MET A 121 5.59 -2.41 -9.32
N ILE A 122 4.99 -1.97 -10.43
CA ILE A 122 4.73 -2.85 -11.59
C ILE A 122 5.95 -3.06 -12.49
N SER A 123 6.92 -2.14 -12.47
CA SER A 123 8.14 -2.25 -13.30
C SER A 123 9.21 -3.15 -12.67
N GLY A 124 8.98 -3.64 -11.44
CA GLY A 124 9.94 -4.49 -10.72
C GLY A 124 11.21 -3.77 -10.29
N ASN A 125 11.22 -2.43 -10.28
CA ASN A 125 12.35 -1.62 -9.80
C ASN A 125 12.03 -1.14 -8.37
N PRO A 126 12.57 -1.81 -7.32
CA PRO A 126 12.43 -1.37 -5.95
C PRO A 126 13.15 -0.03 -5.71
#